data_AF-A0A935C6P0-F1
#
_entry.id   AF-A0A935C6P0-F1
#
_cell.length_a   1.000
_cell.length_b   1.000
_cell.length_c   1.000
_cell.angle_alpha   90.00
_cell.angle_beta   90.00
_cell.angle_gamma   90.00
#
_symmetry.space_group_name_H-M   'P 1'
#
loop_
_entity.id
_entity.type
_entity.pdbx_description
1 polymer ?
#
loop_
_entity_poly.entity_id
_entity_poly.type
_entity_poly.pdbx_seq_one_letter_code
_entity_poly.pdbx_strand_id
1 'polypeptide(L)'
;MYCPKCGQQQPDDSKFCGNCGANLQEVKQEPNPTPAPAAEIQNPAPQPVQQPIQQPTQTKPKQPWYKKWWIWVIVGVLVVGGIGGAFAEKTDGTKKSGGSTSSASSSASSVAEKEKATEAKEEKTEAPEPATEDPEVVKKEFIDSCETVDYSTLARNPDNYKGNHLKYTGQVIQVLESKSIFNKSTTLRVNVTAEDNEFAEGGKLWKDTIICAVTIPDGGDRILENDIIDLYGVCEGLYTYETVLGNNESVPRVDIEYYTIHEK
;
A
#
# COMPACT_ATOMS: atom_id res chain seq x y z
N MET A 1 -38.83 -10.20 -18.44
CA MET A 1 -37.79 -10.31 -17.37
C MET A 1 -36.88 -9.08 -17.36
N TYR A 2 -36.25 -8.72 -16.26
CA TYR A 2 -35.25 -7.62 -16.23
C TYR A 2 -33.83 -8.18 -16.39
N CYS A 3 -33.00 -7.50 -17.16
CA CYS A 3 -31.60 -7.92 -17.34
C CYS A 3 -30.82 -7.76 -16.01
N PRO A 4 -30.17 -8.81 -15.48
CA PRO A 4 -29.43 -8.71 -14.22
C PRO A 4 -28.15 -7.87 -14.32
N LYS A 5 -27.70 -7.55 -15.54
CA LYS A 5 -26.49 -6.75 -15.78
C LYS A 5 -26.75 -5.25 -15.90
N CYS A 6 -27.88 -4.85 -16.50
CA CYS A 6 -28.17 -3.43 -16.75
C CYS A 6 -29.56 -2.97 -16.30
N GLY A 7 -30.40 -3.86 -15.77
CA GLY A 7 -31.72 -3.52 -15.24
C GLY A 7 -32.80 -3.26 -16.29
N GLN A 8 -32.51 -3.35 -17.58
CA GLN A 8 -33.51 -3.08 -18.61
C GLN A 8 -34.54 -4.21 -18.76
N GLN A 9 -35.81 -3.85 -18.97
CA GLN A 9 -36.87 -4.80 -19.24
C GLN A 9 -36.66 -5.47 -20.59
N GLN A 10 -36.70 -6.80 -20.62
CA GLN A 10 -36.51 -7.64 -21.79
C GLN A 10 -37.66 -8.64 -21.93
N PRO A 11 -38.02 -9.03 -23.17
CA PRO A 11 -38.96 -10.12 -23.44
C PRO A 11 -38.53 -11.43 -22.78
N ASP A 12 -39.48 -12.27 -22.38
CA ASP A 12 -39.22 -13.51 -21.62
C ASP A 12 -38.58 -14.66 -22.44
N ASP A 13 -38.48 -14.49 -23.76
CA ASP A 13 -37.85 -15.42 -24.71
C ASP A 13 -36.49 -14.92 -25.25
N SER A 14 -36.03 -13.76 -24.78
CA SER A 14 -34.78 -13.15 -25.23
C SER A 14 -33.56 -13.96 -24.79
N LYS A 15 -32.72 -14.37 -25.75
CA LYS A 15 -31.46 -15.07 -25.45
C LYS A 15 -30.36 -14.13 -24.95
N PHE A 16 -30.41 -12.87 -25.39
CA PHE A 16 -29.46 -11.82 -25.05
C PHE A 16 -30.18 -10.50 -24.77
N CYS A 17 -29.60 -9.65 -23.93
CA CYS A 17 -30.09 -8.30 -23.69
C CYS A 17 -29.78 -7.39 -24.88
N GLY A 18 -30.80 -6.79 -25.48
CA GLY A 18 -30.64 -5.87 -26.62
C GLY A 18 -29.93 -4.54 -26.30
N ASN A 19 -29.71 -4.23 -25.01
CA ASN A 19 -29.03 -3.00 -24.60
C ASN A 19 -27.58 -3.21 -24.18
N CYS A 20 -27.29 -4.22 -23.34
CA CYS A 20 -25.93 -4.46 -22.83
C CYS A 20 -25.27 -5.75 -23.35
N GLY A 21 -25.97 -6.55 -24.16
CA GLY A 21 -25.45 -7.79 -24.74
C GLY A 21 -25.35 -8.98 -23.79
N ALA A 22 -25.80 -8.87 -22.54
CA ALA A 22 -25.72 -9.96 -21.57
C ALA A 22 -26.55 -11.18 -21.98
N ASN A 23 -26.01 -12.40 -21.80
CA ASN A 23 -26.74 -13.65 -22.03
C ASN A 23 -27.77 -13.87 -20.91
N LEU A 24 -29.04 -14.08 -21.28
CA LEU A 24 -30.16 -14.20 -20.33
C LEU A 24 -30.62 -15.65 -20.14
N GLN A 25 -30.01 -16.62 -20.84
CA GLN A 25 -30.42 -18.02 -20.80
C GLN A 25 -29.97 -18.74 -19.52
N GLU A 26 -28.97 -18.21 -18.80
CA GLU A 26 -28.46 -18.81 -17.55
C GLU A 26 -29.38 -18.63 -16.34
N VAL A 27 -30.44 -17.82 -16.44
CA VAL A 27 -31.33 -17.48 -15.30
C VAL A 27 -32.60 -18.36 -15.24
N LYS A 28 -32.76 -19.35 -16.14
CA LYS A 28 -34.03 -20.08 -16.29
C LYS A 28 -34.23 -21.29 -15.37
N GLN A 29 -33.39 -21.54 -14.36
CA GLN A 29 -33.64 -22.60 -13.37
C GLN A 29 -33.20 -22.21 -11.96
N GLU A 30 -34.17 -21.77 -11.16
CA GLU A 30 -34.56 -22.48 -9.93
C GLU A 30 -36.04 -22.17 -9.63
N PRO A 31 -36.92 -23.18 -9.57
CA PRO A 31 -38.30 -22.99 -9.14
C PRO A 31 -38.37 -22.80 -7.61
N ASN A 32 -39.09 -21.75 -7.23
CA ASN A 32 -39.45 -21.38 -5.86
C ASN A 32 -40.12 -22.56 -5.10
N PRO A 33 -39.67 -22.96 -3.90
CA PRO A 33 -40.42 -23.89 -3.06
C PRO A 33 -41.52 -23.16 -2.26
N THR A 34 -42.77 -23.42 -2.65
CA THR A 34 -43.99 -23.21 -1.84
C THR A 34 -43.93 -24.09 -0.57
N PRO A 35 -44.47 -23.64 0.58
CA PRO A 35 -44.23 -24.27 1.89
C PRO A 35 -44.99 -25.59 2.07
N ALA A 36 -44.30 -26.59 2.62
CA ALA A 36 -44.87 -27.86 3.08
C ALA A 36 -45.03 -27.86 4.62
N PRO A 37 -45.96 -28.66 5.16
CA PRO A 37 -46.63 -28.39 6.45
C PRO A 37 -45.79 -28.79 7.67
N ALA A 38 -46.10 -28.14 8.79
CA ALA A 38 -45.51 -28.36 10.10
C ALA A 38 -45.49 -29.84 10.51
N ALA A 39 -44.29 -30.41 10.57
CA ALA A 39 -44.00 -31.63 11.30
C ALA A 39 -43.33 -31.27 12.63
N GLU A 40 -43.75 -31.96 13.68
CA GLU A 40 -43.36 -31.78 15.09
C GLU A 40 -41.85 -31.62 15.31
N ILE A 41 -41.52 -30.60 16.11
CA ILE A 41 -40.19 -30.36 16.64
C ILE A 41 -39.92 -31.39 17.74
N GLN A 42 -39.25 -32.50 17.40
CA GLN A 42 -38.46 -33.21 18.39
C GLN A 42 -37.15 -32.45 18.59
N ASN A 43 -37.04 -31.86 19.77
CA ASN A 43 -35.92 -31.11 20.29
C ASN A 43 -34.62 -31.95 20.24
N PRO A 44 -33.60 -31.60 19.44
CA PRO A 44 -32.32 -32.29 19.52
C PRO A 44 -31.58 -31.86 20.78
N ALA A 45 -31.04 -32.84 21.51
CA ALA A 45 -30.26 -32.65 22.73
C ALA A 45 -29.12 -31.62 22.53
N PRO A 46 -28.78 -30.84 23.57
CA PRO A 46 -27.75 -29.81 23.49
C PRO A 46 -26.40 -30.44 23.12
N GLN A 47 -25.88 -30.08 21.96
CA GLN A 47 -24.52 -30.44 21.57
C GLN A 47 -23.52 -29.63 22.40
N PRO A 48 -22.43 -30.24 22.89
CA PRO A 48 -21.42 -29.51 23.65
C PRO A 48 -20.80 -28.44 22.76
N VAL A 49 -20.86 -27.20 23.25
CA VAL A 49 -20.22 -26.03 22.64
C VAL A 49 -18.72 -26.32 22.50
N GLN A 50 -18.24 -26.50 21.28
CA GLN A 50 -16.81 -26.56 21.02
C GLN A 50 -16.26 -25.14 21.14
N GLN A 51 -15.40 -24.92 22.14
CA GLN A 51 -14.60 -23.69 22.25
C GLN A 51 -13.66 -23.57 21.04
N PRO A 52 -13.30 -22.34 20.60
CA PRO A 52 -12.32 -22.16 19.54
C PRO A 52 -10.98 -22.79 19.97
N ILE A 53 -10.59 -23.82 19.22
CA ILE A 53 -9.28 -24.47 19.36
C ILE A 53 -8.22 -23.45 18.94
N GLN A 54 -7.49 -22.89 19.90
CA GLN A 54 -6.29 -22.12 19.63
C GLN A 54 -5.28 -23.04 18.94
N GLN A 55 -5.00 -22.79 17.66
CA GLN A 55 -3.98 -23.53 16.94
C GLN A 55 -2.60 -23.11 17.47
N PRO A 56 -1.72 -24.05 17.87
CA PRO A 56 -0.33 -23.71 18.15
C PRO A 56 0.34 -23.27 16.84
N THR A 57 0.94 -22.09 16.85
CA THR A 57 1.77 -21.58 15.76
C THR A 57 2.88 -22.58 15.44
N GLN A 58 2.72 -23.32 14.34
CA GLN A 58 3.77 -24.18 13.80
C GLN A 58 4.84 -23.32 13.14
N THR A 59 5.87 -22.95 13.89
CA THR A 59 7.10 -22.42 13.32
C THR A 59 7.81 -23.53 12.55
N LYS A 60 7.69 -23.54 11.22
CA LYS A 60 8.60 -24.31 10.36
C LYS A 60 10.05 -23.91 10.69
N PRO A 61 10.96 -24.85 11.02
CA PRO A 61 12.35 -24.51 11.25
C PRO A 61 12.95 -23.95 9.95
N LYS A 62 13.29 -22.67 9.99
CA LYS A 62 13.97 -21.96 8.90
C LYS A 62 15.32 -22.65 8.71
N GLN A 63 15.51 -23.30 7.56
CA GLN A 63 16.78 -23.94 7.28
C GLN A 63 17.92 -22.91 7.32
N PRO A 64 19.09 -23.26 7.87
CA PRO A 64 20.19 -22.32 8.02
C PRO A 64 20.75 -21.93 6.65
N TRP A 65 20.51 -20.67 6.26
CA TRP A 65 20.95 -20.08 5.00
C TRP A 65 22.48 -20.10 4.77
N TYR A 66 23.28 -20.34 5.82
CA TYR A 66 24.74 -20.43 5.78
C TYR A 66 25.31 -21.77 5.26
N LYS A 67 24.46 -22.74 4.88
CA LYS A 67 24.89 -24.02 4.29
C LYS A 67 25.07 -23.99 2.78
N LYS A 68 24.80 -22.84 2.14
CA LYS A 68 25.00 -22.69 0.69
C LYS A 68 26.46 -22.29 0.43
N TRP A 69 27.20 -23.17 -0.24
CA TRP A 69 28.64 -23.08 -0.58
C TRP A 69 29.11 -21.72 -1.16
N TRP A 70 28.28 -21.04 -1.95
CA TRP A 70 28.58 -19.71 -2.53
C TRP A 70 28.90 -18.60 -1.51
N ILE A 71 28.44 -18.69 -0.25
CA ILE A 71 28.77 -17.71 0.80
C ILE A 71 30.27 -17.77 1.17
N TRP A 72 30.90 -18.96 1.11
CA TRP A 72 32.34 -19.12 1.37
C TRP A 72 33.21 -18.65 0.21
N VAL A 73 32.69 -18.68 -1.03
CA VAL A 73 33.41 -18.16 -2.21
C VAL A 73 33.56 -16.63 -2.12
N ILE A 74 32.53 -15.92 -1.65
CA ILE A 74 32.58 -14.45 -1.50
C ILE A 74 33.57 -14.04 -0.39
N VAL A 75 33.56 -14.73 0.76
CA VAL A 75 34.52 -14.47 1.84
C VAL A 75 35.95 -14.79 1.40
N GLY A 76 36.16 -15.87 0.64
CA GLY A 76 37.47 -16.20 0.06
C GLY A 76 37.99 -15.13 -0.91
N VAL A 77 37.14 -14.58 -1.77
CA VAL A 77 37.52 -13.53 -2.73
C VAL A 77 37.85 -12.21 -2.04
N LEU A 78 37.14 -11.85 -0.96
CA LEU A 78 37.43 -10.63 -0.20
C LEU A 78 38.72 -10.71 0.63
N VAL A 79 39.11 -11.91 1.08
CA VAL A 79 40.38 -12.11 1.81
C VAL A 79 41.58 -12.21 0.86
N VAL A 80 41.39 -12.72 -0.37
CA VAL A 80 42.47 -12.83 -1.37
C VAL A 80 42.64 -11.55 -2.20
N GLY A 81 41.58 -10.76 -2.40
CA GLY A 81 41.64 -9.51 -3.19
C GLY A 81 42.26 -8.31 -2.46
N GLY A 82 42.64 -8.46 -1.20
CA GLY A 82 43.15 -7.37 -0.36
C GLY A 82 44.64 -7.45 -0.06
N ILE A 83 45.51 -7.66 -1.06
CA ILE A 83 46.95 -7.29 -1.04
C ILE A 83 47.47 -7.16 -2.50
N GLY A 84 48.09 -6.02 -2.82
CA GLY A 84 48.89 -5.76 -4.03
C GLY A 84 48.21 -4.77 -4.99
N GLY A 85 48.61 -3.51 -5.13
CA GLY A 85 49.98 -3.00 -5.21
C GLY A 85 50.33 -2.75 -6.69
N ALA A 86 50.49 -1.47 -7.04
CA ALA A 86 50.75 -0.90 -8.37
C ALA A 86 51.71 -1.69 -9.28
N PHE A 87 51.45 -1.71 -10.61
CA PHE A 87 52.50 -1.62 -11.64
C PHE A 87 51.94 -1.12 -12.99
N ALA A 88 52.86 -0.53 -13.76
CA ALA A 88 52.69 0.44 -14.83
C ALA A 88 52.38 -0.10 -16.25
N GLU A 89 51.91 0.85 -17.05
CA GLU A 89 51.92 1.04 -18.52
C GLU A 89 52.99 0.29 -19.36
N LYS A 90 52.62 -0.37 -20.48
CA LYS A 90 52.81 0.08 -21.89
C LYS A 90 52.57 -0.99 -22.98
N THR A 91 51.76 -0.60 -23.97
CA THR A 91 51.81 -0.78 -25.46
C THR A 91 52.13 -2.11 -26.18
N ASP A 92 51.18 -2.43 -27.08
CA ASP A 92 51.24 -2.88 -28.49
C ASP A 92 51.71 -4.29 -28.93
N GLY A 93 50.88 -4.93 -29.78
CA GLY A 93 51.35 -5.92 -30.77
C GLY A 93 50.51 -7.18 -31.08
N THR A 94 49.32 -7.02 -31.67
CA THR A 94 48.88 -7.72 -32.90
C THR A 94 48.73 -9.28 -33.00
N LYS A 95 47.45 -9.68 -33.23
CA LYS A 95 46.86 -10.59 -34.27
C LYS A 95 46.28 -11.99 -33.91
N LYS A 96 44.97 -12.09 -34.27
CA LYS A 96 44.20 -13.17 -34.95
C LYS A 96 43.94 -14.44 -34.12
N SER A 97 42.80 -15.12 -34.15
CA SER A 97 41.65 -15.30 -35.06
C SER A 97 40.59 -16.07 -34.24
N GLY A 98 39.27 -16.08 -34.45
CA GLY A 98 38.39 -15.57 -35.49
C GLY A 98 36.94 -15.98 -35.18
N GLY A 99 36.00 -15.38 -35.93
CA GLY A 99 34.60 -15.80 -36.13
C GLY A 99 33.66 -15.69 -34.93
N SER A 100 32.42 -15.19 -35.02
CA SER A 100 31.60 -14.82 -36.18
C SER A 100 30.36 -14.07 -35.63
N THR A 101 29.96 -12.98 -36.30
CA THR A 101 28.55 -12.67 -36.69
C THR A 101 27.49 -12.54 -35.57
N SER A 102 26.76 -11.44 -35.35
CA SER A 102 26.12 -10.49 -36.29
C SER A 102 25.64 -9.20 -35.57
N SER A 103 25.86 -8.07 -36.25
CA SER A 103 24.93 -6.94 -36.51
C SER A 103 24.32 -6.18 -35.31
N ALA A 104 24.76 -4.95 -34.99
CA ALA A 104 24.47 -3.65 -35.64
C ALA A 104 23.01 -3.19 -35.38
N SER A 105 22.68 -1.94 -35.02
CA SER A 105 23.33 -0.64 -35.25
C SER A 105 22.61 0.43 -34.39
N SER A 106 23.35 1.32 -33.72
CA SER A 106 23.44 2.79 -33.95
C SER A 106 22.24 3.66 -33.51
N SER A 107 22.38 4.87 -32.95
CA SER A 107 23.55 5.68 -32.64
C SER A 107 23.13 6.87 -31.76
N ALA A 108 24.07 7.32 -30.95
CA ALA A 108 24.07 8.59 -30.24
C ALA A 108 24.15 9.80 -31.18
N SER A 109 23.79 10.99 -30.68
CA SER A 109 24.36 12.25 -31.18
C SER A 109 24.41 13.30 -30.08
N SER A 110 25.64 13.68 -29.73
CA SER A 110 26.03 14.82 -28.91
C SER A 110 26.60 15.89 -29.83
N VAL A 111 26.26 17.16 -29.65
CA VAL A 111 27.20 18.26 -29.94
C VAL A 111 26.96 19.37 -28.92
N ALA A 112 27.98 19.60 -28.09
CA ALA A 112 28.14 20.79 -27.27
C ALA A 112 29.26 21.62 -27.90
N GLU A 113 28.95 22.87 -28.23
CA GLU A 113 29.88 23.85 -28.77
C GLU A 113 30.28 24.85 -27.68
N LYS A 114 31.50 25.35 -27.83
CA LYS A 114 32.38 26.03 -26.88
C LYS A 114 32.35 27.53 -27.12
N GLU A 115 32.33 28.33 -26.05
CA GLU A 115 32.85 29.71 -25.88
C GLU A 115 32.20 30.29 -24.60
N LYS A 116 32.77 31.13 -23.73
CA LYS A 116 34.00 31.91 -23.65
C LYS A 116 34.08 32.44 -22.19
N ALA A 117 35.29 32.62 -21.69
CA ALA A 117 35.58 33.19 -20.37
C ALA A 117 35.27 34.70 -20.30
N THR A 118 34.75 35.14 -19.15
CA THR A 118 34.86 36.53 -18.65
C THR A 118 34.84 36.54 -17.12
N GLU A 119 35.75 37.35 -16.58
CA GLU A 119 36.15 37.49 -15.18
C GLU A 119 35.12 38.15 -14.25
N ALA A 120 35.26 37.77 -12.98
CA ALA A 120 35.19 38.60 -11.76
C ALA A 120 33.94 39.46 -11.49
N LYS A 121 33.18 39.01 -10.48
CA LYS A 121 32.78 39.86 -9.34
C LYS A 121 32.43 38.96 -8.15
N GLU A 122 33.35 38.86 -7.18
CA GLU A 122 33.04 38.41 -5.82
C GLU A 122 32.09 39.44 -5.21
N GLU A 123 30.80 39.17 -5.32
CA GLU A 123 29.76 39.78 -4.51
C GLU A 123 29.41 38.77 -3.44
N LYS A 124 29.72 39.14 -2.20
CA LYS A 124 29.42 38.40 -0.99
C LYS A 124 27.89 38.30 -0.85
N THR A 125 27.31 37.32 -1.53
CA THR A 125 25.95 36.84 -1.27
C THR A 125 26.00 36.12 0.06
N GLU A 126 25.53 36.84 1.07
CA GLU A 126 25.02 36.30 2.32
C GLU A 126 24.07 35.17 1.95
N ALA A 127 24.53 33.93 2.17
CA ALA A 127 23.66 32.77 2.11
C ALA A 127 22.49 33.06 3.06
N PRO A 128 21.22 32.94 2.62
CA PRO A 128 20.13 33.01 3.55
C PRO A 128 20.36 31.87 4.54
N GLU A 129 20.66 32.21 5.79
CA GLU A 129 20.52 31.28 6.90
C GLU A 129 19.13 30.65 6.74
N PRO A 130 19.01 29.32 6.67
CA PRO A 130 17.69 28.70 6.63
C PRO A 130 16.98 29.16 7.91
N ALA A 131 15.91 29.93 7.74
CA ALA A 131 15.02 30.25 8.82
C ALA A 131 14.56 28.92 9.40
N THR A 132 15.08 28.58 10.58
CA THR A 132 14.59 27.48 11.39
C THR A 132 13.21 27.90 11.87
N GLU A 133 12.20 27.60 11.05
CA GLU A 133 10.80 27.78 11.42
C GLU A 133 10.50 26.90 12.64
N ASP A 134 9.81 27.48 13.60
CA ASP A 134 9.41 26.80 14.83
C ASP A 134 8.54 25.58 14.47
N PRO A 135 8.90 24.36 14.92
CA PRO A 135 8.18 23.13 14.58
C PRO A 135 6.69 23.17 14.98
N GLU A 136 6.32 23.95 16.00
CA GLU A 136 4.91 24.11 16.38
C GLU A 136 4.12 24.95 15.37
N VAL A 137 4.76 25.96 14.77
CA VAL A 137 4.14 26.80 13.74
C VAL A 137 3.93 25.99 12.46
N VAL A 138 4.95 25.24 12.02
CA VAL A 138 4.87 24.36 10.84
C VAL A 138 3.74 23.33 10.99
N LYS A 139 3.65 22.68 12.16
CA LYS A 139 2.57 21.73 12.45
C LYS A 139 1.20 22.38 12.33
N LYS A 140 1.03 23.57 12.91
CA LYS A 140 -0.23 24.29 12.89
C LYS A 140 -0.65 24.66 11.47
N GLU A 141 0.27 25.21 10.67
CA GLU A 141 0.00 25.58 9.28
C GLU A 141 -0.36 24.37 8.43
N PHE A 142 0.33 23.23 8.63
CA PHE A 142 -0.02 22.00 7.95
C PHE A 142 -1.43 21.52 8.33
N ILE A 143 -1.75 21.44 9.62
CA ILE A 143 -3.08 21.04 10.10
C ILE A 143 -4.17 21.96 9.56
N ASP A 144 -3.93 23.28 9.54
CA ASP A 144 -4.87 24.27 9.04
C ASP A 144 -5.04 24.18 7.51
N SER A 145 -4.07 23.61 6.79
CA SER A 145 -4.15 23.34 5.34
C SER A 145 -4.88 22.04 4.98
N CYS A 146 -5.14 21.15 5.95
CA CYS A 146 -5.79 19.88 5.69
C CYS A 146 -7.30 20.03 5.50
N GLU A 147 -7.84 19.37 4.48
CA GLU A 147 -9.27 19.35 4.19
C GLU A 147 -9.84 17.94 4.29
N THR A 148 -11.14 17.82 4.54
CA THR A 148 -11.83 16.52 4.52
C THR A 148 -12.51 16.31 3.18
N VAL A 149 -12.18 15.20 2.52
CA VAL A 149 -12.87 14.70 1.32
C VAL A 149 -13.76 13.54 1.74
N ASP A 150 -15.02 13.54 1.32
CA ASP A 150 -15.92 12.40 1.58
C ASP A 150 -15.31 11.09 1.07
N TYR A 151 -15.39 10.03 1.88
CA TYR A 151 -14.76 8.76 1.54
C TYR A 151 -15.27 8.21 0.20
N SER A 152 -16.57 8.28 -0.09
CA SER A 152 -17.10 7.71 -1.32
C SER A 152 -16.57 8.45 -2.56
N THR A 153 -16.25 9.74 -2.43
CA THR A 153 -15.63 10.54 -3.48
C THR A 153 -14.16 10.18 -3.63
N LEU A 154 -13.42 10.11 -2.52
CA LEU A 154 -12.01 9.74 -2.49
C LEU A 154 -11.81 8.32 -3.05
N ALA A 155 -12.59 7.35 -2.59
CA ALA A 155 -12.50 5.94 -2.98
C ALA A 155 -12.80 5.70 -4.46
N ARG A 156 -13.63 6.54 -5.09
CA ARG A 156 -13.92 6.44 -6.53
C ARG A 156 -12.76 6.89 -7.40
N ASN A 157 -12.05 7.95 -6.99
CA ASN A 157 -10.99 8.56 -7.80
C ASN A 157 -9.81 9.04 -6.93
N PRO A 158 -9.13 8.16 -6.19
CA PRO A 158 -8.15 8.61 -5.17
C PRO A 158 -6.93 9.27 -5.82
N ASP A 159 -6.57 8.88 -7.04
CA ASP A 159 -5.46 9.47 -7.77
C ASP A 159 -5.66 10.96 -8.12
N ASN A 160 -6.92 11.44 -8.18
CA ASN A 160 -7.20 12.86 -8.40
C ASN A 160 -6.88 13.74 -7.19
N TYR A 161 -6.66 13.12 -6.04
CA TYR A 161 -6.37 13.79 -4.77
C TYR A 161 -4.92 13.60 -4.34
N LYS A 162 -4.06 12.99 -5.16
CA LYS A 162 -2.63 12.81 -4.87
C LYS A 162 -1.97 14.15 -4.54
N GLY A 163 -1.26 14.20 -3.43
CA GLY A 163 -0.59 15.39 -2.92
C GLY A 163 -1.49 16.33 -2.11
N ASN A 164 -2.81 16.13 -2.09
CA ASN A 164 -3.69 16.94 -1.25
C ASN A 164 -3.48 16.60 0.23
N HIS A 165 -3.55 17.62 1.08
CA HIS A 165 -3.50 17.47 2.52
C HIS A 165 -4.89 17.12 3.03
N LEU A 166 -5.05 15.91 3.59
CA LEU A 166 -6.32 15.38 4.06
C LEU A 166 -6.37 15.26 5.58
N LYS A 167 -7.56 15.52 6.12
CA LYS A 167 -7.90 15.31 7.53
C LYS A 167 -9.02 14.28 7.65
N TYR A 168 -8.83 13.30 8.54
CA TYR A 168 -9.87 12.38 8.98
C TYR A 168 -9.83 12.15 10.49
N THR A 169 -10.97 11.81 11.07
CA THR A 169 -11.03 11.10 12.36
C THR A 169 -11.45 9.67 12.04
N GLY A 170 -10.78 8.68 12.61
CA GLY A 170 -11.03 7.29 12.25
C GLY A 170 -10.66 6.30 13.35
N GLN A 171 -11.24 5.11 13.27
CA GLN A 171 -10.89 3.99 14.14
C GLN A 171 -9.84 3.11 13.47
N VAL A 172 -8.76 2.82 14.20
CA VAL A 172 -7.71 1.89 13.76
C VAL A 172 -8.24 0.47 13.88
N ILE A 173 -8.35 -0.23 12.76
CA ILE A 173 -8.85 -1.62 12.72
C ILE A 173 -7.71 -2.66 12.60
N GLN A 174 -6.51 -2.24 12.20
CA GLN A 174 -5.36 -3.12 12.11
C GLN A 174 -4.06 -2.32 12.14
N VAL A 175 -3.06 -2.82 12.88
CA VAL A 175 -1.71 -2.24 12.97
C VAL A 175 -0.68 -3.22 12.39
N LEU A 176 0.05 -2.80 11.36
CA LEU A 176 1.13 -3.56 10.73
C LEU A 176 2.45 -2.80 10.90
N GLU A 177 3.23 -3.21 11.89
CA GLU A 177 4.55 -2.64 12.16
C GLU A 177 5.61 -3.18 11.19
N SER A 178 6.37 -2.27 10.58
CA SER A 178 7.62 -2.63 9.90
C SER A 178 8.65 -3.08 10.93
N LYS A 179 9.30 -4.22 10.65
CA LYS A 179 10.47 -4.70 11.41
C LYS A 179 11.79 -4.19 10.84
N SER A 180 11.75 -3.26 9.88
CA SER A 180 12.94 -2.68 9.26
C SER A 180 13.58 -1.66 10.19
N ILE A 181 14.85 -1.87 10.50
CA ILE A 181 15.65 -0.93 11.31
C ILE A 181 15.86 0.41 10.58
N PHE A 182 15.83 0.40 9.24
CA PHE A 182 16.07 1.58 8.41
C PHE A 182 14.79 2.34 8.04
N ASN A 183 13.62 1.72 8.20
CA ASN A 183 12.33 2.34 7.89
C ASN A 183 11.32 1.91 8.94
N LYS A 184 11.14 2.78 9.95
CA LYS A 184 10.20 2.63 11.08
C LYS A 184 8.78 3.10 10.72
N SER A 185 8.32 2.82 9.51
CA SER A 185 6.93 3.07 9.11
C SER A 185 6.02 2.00 9.70
N THR A 186 4.93 2.43 10.33
CA THR A 186 3.79 1.58 10.70
C THR A 186 2.67 1.79 9.69
N THR A 187 2.16 0.71 9.13
CA THR A 187 0.97 0.75 8.27
C THR A 187 -0.27 0.48 9.12
N LEU A 188 -1.26 1.36 9.01
CA LEU A 188 -2.55 1.25 9.68
C LEU A 188 -3.64 1.00 8.64
N ARG A 189 -4.63 0.19 9.00
CA ARG A 189 -5.94 0.21 8.36
C ARG A 189 -6.86 1.04 9.25
N VAL A 190 -7.45 2.09 8.70
CA VAL A 190 -8.27 3.03 9.47
C VAL A 190 -9.63 3.17 8.80
N ASN A 191 -10.70 2.95 9.56
CA ASN A 191 -12.06 3.22 9.13
C ASN A 191 -12.41 4.68 9.44
N VAL A 192 -12.77 5.46 8.43
CA VAL A 192 -12.90 6.93 8.53
C VAL A 192 -14.34 7.44 8.51
N THR A 193 -15.32 6.57 8.30
CA THR A 193 -16.74 6.93 8.36
C THR A 193 -17.34 6.40 9.67
N ALA A 194 -17.91 7.30 10.49
CA ALA A 194 -18.61 6.92 11.70
C ALA A 194 -20.13 7.05 11.54
N GLU A 195 -20.87 5.99 11.86
CA GLU A 195 -22.33 6.00 11.95
C GLU A 195 -22.76 5.67 13.38
N ASP A 196 -23.75 6.38 13.91
CA ASP A 196 -24.29 6.05 15.23
C ASP A 196 -24.95 4.67 15.22
N ASN A 197 -24.59 3.83 16.17
CA ASN A 197 -25.09 2.46 16.29
C ASN A 197 -25.06 2.00 17.75
N GLU A 198 -26.24 1.73 18.30
CA GLU A 198 -26.42 1.32 19.71
C GLU A 198 -25.82 -0.06 20.05
N PHE A 199 -25.56 -0.90 19.04
CA PHE A 199 -24.93 -2.21 19.21
C PHE A 199 -23.41 -2.17 19.05
N ALA A 200 -22.85 -1.05 18.56
CA ALA A 200 -21.41 -0.89 18.41
C ALA A 200 -20.76 -0.45 19.72
N GLU A 201 -19.58 -0.99 20.02
CA GLU A 201 -18.75 -0.54 21.14
C GLU A 201 -18.43 0.95 20.96
N GLY A 202 -18.72 1.78 21.97
CA GLY A 202 -18.57 3.23 21.88
C GLY A 202 -19.69 3.96 21.10
N GLY A 203 -20.79 3.27 20.76
CA GLY A 203 -21.97 3.87 20.14
C GLY A 203 -21.81 4.26 18.67
N LYS A 204 -20.67 3.94 18.05
CA LYS A 204 -20.36 4.25 16.66
C LYS A 204 -19.85 3.03 15.92
N LEU A 205 -20.48 2.73 14.78
CA LEU A 205 -20.01 1.75 13.82
C LEU A 205 -19.08 2.45 12.82
N TRP A 206 -17.79 2.14 12.90
CA TRP A 206 -16.78 2.67 11.99
C TRP A 206 -16.66 1.83 10.73
N LYS A 207 -16.71 2.49 9.57
CA LYS A 207 -16.65 1.88 8.25
C LYS A 207 -15.66 2.61 7.35
N ASP A 208 -15.50 2.08 6.14
CA ASP A 208 -14.75 2.68 5.04
C ASP A 208 -13.24 2.80 5.32
N THR A 209 -12.51 1.79 4.85
CA THR A 209 -11.09 1.65 5.13
C THR A 209 -10.23 2.48 4.19
N ILE A 210 -9.31 3.26 4.76
CA ILE A 210 -8.12 3.77 4.09
C ILE A 210 -6.87 3.08 4.64
N ILE A 211 -5.81 3.03 3.83
CA ILE A 211 -4.48 2.69 4.31
C ILE A 211 -3.79 3.96 4.77
N CYS A 212 -3.20 3.91 5.95
CA CYS A 212 -2.34 4.97 6.43
C CYS A 212 -0.92 4.46 6.65
N ALA A 213 0.09 5.25 6.28
CA ALA A 213 1.46 5.03 6.75
C ALA A 213 1.82 6.13 7.74
N VAL A 214 2.45 5.78 8.85
CA VAL A 214 2.85 6.74 9.89
C VAL A 214 4.21 6.35 10.46
N THR A 215 5.06 7.35 10.72
CA THR A 215 6.26 7.15 11.51
C THR A 215 5.98 7.61 12.93
N ILE A 216 6.03 6.69 13.89
CA ILE A 216 5.84 7.02 15.30
C ILE A 216 7.18 7.56 15.83
N PRO A 217 7.21 8.76 16.45
CA PRO A 217 8.44 9.34 16.97
C PRO A 217 9.02 8.47 18.10
N ASP A 218 10.35 8.52 18.29
CA ASP A 218 11.00 7.74 19.35
C ASP A 218 10.46 8.17 20.73
N GLY A 219 9.97 7.20 21.51
CA GLY A 219 9.32 7.45 22.79
C GLY A 219 7.87 7.93 22.70
N GLY A 220 7.30 8.06 21.50
CA GLY A 220 5.89 8.34 21.30
C GLY A 220 5.00 7.13 21.64
N ASP A 221 3.74 7.41 21.98
CA ASP A 221 2.77 6.37 22.26
C ASP A 221 2.50 5.50 21.04
N ARG A 222 2.38 4.20 21.30
CA ARG A 222 2.07 3.22 20.27
C ARG A 222 0.59 3.30 19.92
N ILE A 223 0.30 3.39 18.63
CA ILE A 223 -1.08 3.30 18.11
C ILE A 223 -1.50 1.82 18.15
N LEU A 224 -2.67 1.56 18.72
CA LEU A 224 -3.22 0.21 18.91
C LEU A 224 -4.51 0.02 18.11
N GLU A 225 -4.92 -1.25 17.98
CA GLU A 225 -6.22 -1.58 17.41
C GLU A 225 -7.35 -1.07 18.31
N ASN A 226 -8.40 -0.56 17.69
CA ASN A 226 -9.56 0.10 18.29
C ASN A 226 -9.32 1.51 18.82
N ASP A 227 -8.11 2.06 18.69
CA ASP A 227 -7.87 3.48 18.95
C ASP A 227 -8.66 4.34 17.97
N ILE A 228 -9.22 5.44 18.46
CA ILE A 228 -9.78 6.49 17.62
C ILE A 228 -8.68 7.55 17.48
N ILE A 229 -8.35 7.92 16.25
CA ILE A 229 -7.30 8.90 15.97
C ILE A 229 -7.84 10.03 15.09
N ASP A 230 -7.41 11.26 15.36
CA ASP A 230 -7.39 12.31 14.35
C ASP A 230 -6.09 12.18 13.56
N LEU A 231 -6.18 12.19 12.24
CA LEU A 231 -5.03 12.08 11.34
C LEU A 231 -5.03 13.22 10.31
N TYR A 232 -3.82 13.70 10.02
CA TYR A 232 -3.52 14.78 9.10
C TYR A 232 -2.36 14.32 8.24
N GLY A 233 -2.54 14.26 6.93
CA GLY A 233 -1.53 13.66 6.06
C GLY A 233 -1.72 13.98 4.59
N VAL A 234 -0.82 13.45 3.77
CA VAL A 234 -0.82 13.63 2.33
C VAL A 234 -1.46 12.43 1.66
N CYS A 235 -2.42 12.66 0.77
CA CYS A 235 -3.01 11.58 -0.01
C CYS A 235 -2.02 11.07 -1.07
N GLU A 236 -1.78 9.76 -1.08
CA GLU A 236 -0.92 9.07 -2.06
C GLU A 236 -1.74 8.39 -3.18
N GLY A 237 -3.06 8.58 -3.16
CA GLY A 237 -4.00 8.04 -4.13
C GLY A 237 -4.30 6.55 -3.96
N LEU A 238 -4.44 5.81 -5.06
CA LEU A 238 -4.84 4.40 -5.01
C LEU A 238 -3.69 3.52 -4.52
N TYR A 239 -3.94 2.76 -3.46
CA TYR A 239 -3.03 1.75 -2.96
C TYR A 239 -3.66 0.36 -3.07
N THR A 240 -2.94 -0.56 -3.70
CA THR A 240 -3.37 -1.95 -3.89
C THR A 240 -2.47 -2.88 -3.09
N TYR A 241 -3.06 -3.78 -2.31
CA TYR A 241 -2.35 -4.82 -1.57
C TYR A 241 -2.99 -6.19 -1.75
N GLU A 242 -2.19 -7.24 -1.60
CA GLU A 242 -2.66 -8.61 -1.59
C GLU A 242 -3.16 -8.98 -0.19
N THR A 243 -4.41 -9.45 -0.12
CA THR A 243 -5.02 -9.95 1.12
C THR A 243 -4.47 -11.33 1.49
N VAL A 244 -4.74 -11.79 2.71
CA VAL A 244 -4.32 -13.12 3.18
C VAL A 244 -4.89 -14.27 2.33
N LEU A 245 -6.04 -14.05 1.68
CA LEU A 245 -6.65 -15.03 0.77
C LEU A 245 -6.11 -14.95 -0.67
N GLY A 246 -5.13 -14.09 -0.94
CA GLY A 246 -4.47 -13.95 -2.25
C GLY A 246 -5.21 -13.05 -3.24
N ASN A 247 -6.32 -12.44 -2.84
CA ASN A 247 -7.02 -11.45 -3.66
C ASN A 247 -6.41 -10.07 -3.46
N ASN A 248 -6.34 -9.27 -4.51
CA ASN A 248 -5.95 -7.86 -4.39
C ASN A 248 -7.13 -7.00 -3.92
N GLU A 249 -6.86 -6.13 -2.95
CA GLU A 249 -7.78 -5.11 -2.47
C GLU A 249 -7.15 -3.74 -2.75
N SER A 250 -7.95 -2.79 -3.20
CA SER A 250 -7.48 -1.43 -3.52
C SER A 250 -8.30 -0.41 -2.76
N VAL A 251 -7.61 0.47 -2.03
CA VAL A 251 -8.21 1.52 -1.20
C VAL A 251 -7.36 2.79 -1.29
N PRO A 252 -7.91 3.96 -0.93
CA PRO A 252 -7.10 5.18 -0.82
C PRO A 252 -6.00 5.03 0.22
N ARG A 253 -4.87 5.69 -0.02
CA ARG A 253 -3.78 5.80 0.94
C ARG A 253 -3.52 7.25 1.36
N VAL A 254 -3.23 7.43 2.64
CA VAL A 254 -2.80 8.70 3.24
C VAL A 254 -1.53 8.48 4.06
N ASP A 255 -0.47 9.20 3.74
CA ASP A 255 0.76 9.20 4.55
C ASP A 255 0.61 10.28 5.64
N ILE A 256 0.54 9.85 6.89
CA ILE A 256 0.25 10.68 8.05
C ILE A 256 1.49 11.46 8.46
N GLU A 257 1.34 12.78 8.52
CA GLU A 257 2.36 13.70 9.04
C GLU A 257 2.13 13.97 10.53
N TYR A 258 0.87 14.20 10.92
CA TYR A 258 0.48 14.44 12.32
C TYR A 258 -0.75 13.62 12.70
N TYR A 259 -0.79 13.19 13.96
CA TYR A 259 -1.95 12.49 14.51
C TYR A 259 -2.18 12.84 15.98
N THR A 260 -3.36 12.51 16.48
CA THR A 260 -3.72 12.57 17.90
C THR A 260 -4.54 11.33 18.25
N ILE A 261 -4.18 10.65 19.33
CA ILE A 261 -4.91 9.48 19.83
C ILE A 261 -5.94 9.98 20.85
N HIS A 262 -7.19 9.55 20.69
CA HIS A 262 -8.25 9.82 21.66
C HIS A 262 -8.34 8.66 22.66
N GLU A 263 -8.30 8.97 23.95
CA GLU A 263 -8.48 7.97 25.01
C GLU A 263 -9.92 7.43 25.01
N LYS A 264 -10.06 6.14 25.36
CA LYS A 264 -11.35 5.43 25.45
C LYS A 264 -12.13 5.76 26.72
#